data_AF-A0AAW8AQV7-F1
#
_entry.id   AF-A0AAW8AQV7-F1
#
_cell.length_a   1.000
_cell.length_b   1.000
_cell.length_c   1.000
_cell.angle_alpha   90.00
_cell.angle_beta   90.00
_cell.angle_gamma   90.00
#
_symmetry.space_group_name_H-M   'P 1'
#
loop_
_entity.id
_entity.type
_entity.pdbx_description
1 polymer ?
#
loop_
_entity_poly.entity_id
_entity_poly.type
_entity_poly.pdbx_seq_one_letter_code
_entity_poly.pdbx_strand_id
1 'polypeptide(L)'
;SDLRRQLLAARRAFAATPEFAAADQALQQALQPLLAQLEPELLGVYWPLAGEFDPGLPTVPRALPFARRSPAEMVFRRWDGAAPTAQDECG
;
A
#
# COMPACT_ATOMS: atom_id res chain seq x y z
N SER A 1 19.55 9.60 -3.08
CA SER A 1 20.14 9.37 -4.41
C SER A 1 19.37 10.16 -5.46
N ASP A 2 20.00 10.45 -6.61
CA ASP A 2 19.33 11.13 -7.74
C ASP A 2 18.15 10.33 -8.27
N LEU A 3 18.29 9.01 -8.39
CA LEU A 3 17.22 8.13 -8.84
C LEU A 3 15.96 8.25 -7.98
N ARG A 4 16.08 8.27 -6.65
CA ARG A 4 14.92 8.42 -5.75
C ARG A 4 14.18 9.73 -6.02
N ARG A 5 14.89 10.83 -6.23
CA ARG A 5 14.27 12.14 -6.53
C ARG A 5 13.52 12.11 -7.86
N GLN A 6 14.14 11.52 -8.89
CA GLN A 6 13.54 11.38 -10.21
C GLN A 6 12.26 10.53 -10.16
N LEU A 7 12.29 9.37 -9.49
CA LEU A 7 11.12 8.49 -9.36
C LEU A 7 9.99 9.15 -8.56
N LEU A 8 10.30 9.87 -7.48
CA LEU A 8 9.27 10.61 -6.72
C LEU A 8 8.62 11.72 -7.56
N ALA A 9 9.40 12.41 -8.40
CA ALA A 9 8.86 13.42 -9.31
C ALA A 9 7.98 12.78 -10.40
N ALA A 10 8.45 11.69 -11.02
CA ALA A 10 7.70 10.95 -12.02
C ALA A 10 6.38 10.40 -11.46
N ARG A 11 6.40 9.83 -10.23
CA ARG A 11 5.19 9.34 -9.56
C ARG A 11 4.17 10.46 -9.35
N ARG A 12 4.60 11.62 -8.85
CA ARG A 12 3.70 12.77 -8.68
C ARG A 12 3.15 13.29 -10.00
N ALA A 13 3.96 13.34 -11.04
CA ALA A 13 3.53 13.76 -12.36
C ALA A 13 2.49 12.80 -12.94
N PHE A 14 2.73 11.49 -12.83
CA PHE A 14 1.80 10.46 -13.28
C PHE A 14 0.48 10.48 -12.49
N ALA A 15 0.54 10.62 -11.17
CA ALA A 15 -0.64 10.67 -10.31
C ALA A 15 -1.59 11.85 -10.63
N ALA A 16 -1.10 12.89 -11.31
CA ALA A 16 -1.89 14.03 -11.75
C ALA A 16 -2.61 13.80 -13.10
N THR A 17 -2.40 12.65 -13.75
CA THR A 17 -2.99 12.34 -15.05
C THR A 17 -4.20 11.40 -14.93
N PRO A 18 -5.14 11.42 -15.89
CA PRO A 18 -6.27 10.48 -15.90
C PRO A 18 -5.85 9.01 -15.99
N GLU A 19 -4.70 8.73 -16.62
CA GLU A 19 -4.17 7.38 -16.78
C GLU A 19 -3.83 6.72 -15.43
N PHE A 20 -3.55 7.51 -14.39
CA PHE A 20 -3.33 6.98 -13.05
C PHE A 20 -4.56 6.23 -12.53
N ALA A 21 -5.75 6.83 -12.64
CA ALA A 21 -6.99 6.18 -12.20
C ALA A 21 -7.29 4.91 -13.01
N ALA A 22 -7.03 4.93 -14.33
CA ALA A 22 -7.19 3.75 -15.18
C ALA A 22 -6.20 2.63 -14.80
N ALA A 23 -4.94 2.98 -14.49
CA ALA A 23 -3.93 2.01 -14.05
C ALA A 23 -4.26 1.42 -12.68
N ASP A 24 -4.72 2.25 -11.74
CA ASP A 24 -5.16 1.80 -10.41
C ASP A 24 -6.31 0.80 -10.53
N GLN A 25 -7.34 1.12 -11.32
CA GLN A 25 -8.46 0.22 -11.59
C GLN A 25 -8.02 -1.08 -12.26
N ALA A 26 -7.12 -1.02 -13.24
CA ALA A 26 -6.61 -2.21 -13.94
C ALA A 26 -5.86 -3.15 -12.98
N LEU A 27 -5.08 -2.61 -12.05
CA LEU A 27 -4.41 -3.39 -11.01
C LEU A 27 -5.42 -4.03 -10.05
N GLN A 28 -6.43 -3.29 -9.60
CA GLN A 28 -7.49 -3.85 -8.76
C GLN A 28 -8.21 -5.01 -9.46
N GLN A 29 -8.57 -4.84 -10.74
CA GLN A 29 -9.24 -5.87 -11.54
C GLN A 29 -8.40 -7.13 -11.73
N ALA A 30 -7.08 -6.98 -11.90
CA ALA A 30 -6.17 -8.12 -12.00
C ALA A 30 -5.96 -8.84 -10.66
N LEU A 31 -5.96 -8.11 -9.55
CA LEU A 31 -5.68 -8.65 -8.21
C LEU A 31 -6.87 -9.40 -7.60
N GLN A 32 -8.10 -8.91 -7.80
CA GLN A 32 -9.32 -9.52 -7.24
C GLN A 32 -9.46 -11.03 -7.49
N PRO A 33 -9.32 -11.56 -8.73
CA PRO A 33 -9.45 -12.99 -8.96
C PRO A 33 -8.36 -13.82 -8.26
N LEU A 34 -7.16 -13.26 -8.09
CA LEU A 34 -6.07 -13.93 -7.37
C LEU A 34 -6.37 -14.00 -5.86
N LEU A 35 -6.88 -12.91 -5.27
CA LEU A 35 -7.28 -12.92 -3.86
C LEU A 35 -8.45 -13.89 -3.62
N ALA A 36 -9.40 -13.98 -4.56
CA ALA A 36 -10.49 -14.95 -4.49
C ALA A 36 -10.00 -16.39 -4.60
N GLN A 37 -8.98 -16.66 -5.44
CA GLN A 37 -8.40 -17.99 -5.59
C GLN A 37 -7.59 -18.42 -4.35
N LEU A 38 -6.85 -17.49 -3.75
CA LEU A 38 -5.95 -17.79 -2.63
C LEU A 38 -6.65 -17.84 -1.27
N GLU A 39 -7.85 -17.26 -1.17
CA GLU A 39 -8.64 -17.19 0.07
C GLU A 39 -7.81 -16.85 1.32
N PRO A 40 -7.05 -15.73 1.31
CA PRO A 40 -6.15 -15.43 2.41
C PRO A 40 -6.94 -15.19 3.71
N GLU A 41 -6.44 -15.73 4.83
CA GLU A 41 -7.01 -15.45 6.16
C GLU A 41 -6.63 -14.04 6.67
N LEU A 42 -5.46 -13.54 6.24
CA LEU A 42 -4.93 -12.23 6.60
C LEU A 42 -4.04 -11.71 5.46
N LEU A 43 -4.30 -10.48 5.00
CA LEU A 43 -3.51 -9.83 3.97
C LEU A 43 -2.58 -8.77 4.58
N GLY A 44 -1.27 -8.94 4.43
CA GLY A 44 -0.31 -7.87 4.68
C GLY A 44 -0.40 -6.81 3.59
N VAL A 45 -0.70 -5.56 3.97
CA VAL A 45 -0.78 -4.41 3.06
C VAL A 45 0.08 -3.27 3.59
N TYR A 46 0.22 -2.20 2.81
CA TYR A 46 0.82 -0.94 3.24
C TYR A 46 -0.23 0.16 3.33
N TRP A 47 0.09 1.27 3.98
CA TRP A 47 -0.72 2.47 3.94
C TRP A 47 -0.33 3.29 2.70
N PRO A 48 -1.20 3.42 1.69
CA PRO A 48 -0.81 4.04 0.42
C PRO A 48 -0.60 5.54 0.58
N LEU A 49 0.50 6.04 -0.01
CA LEU A 49 0.75 7.47 -0.15
C LEU A 49 0.17 8.00 -1.46
N ALA A 50 0.03 9.32 -1.55
CA ALA A 50 -0.42 9.97 -2.79
C ALA A 50 0.43 9.53 -4.01
N GLY A 51 -0.27 9.07 -5.05
CA GLY A 51 0.30 8.57 -6.29
C GLY A 51 0.83 7.14 -6.23
N GLU A 52 0.56 6.40 -5.14
CA GLU A 52 0.74 4.96 -5.07
C GLU A 52 -0.59 4.26 -5.38
N PHE A 53 -0.50 2.99 -5.80
CA PHE A 53 -1.66 2.13 -5.95
C PHE A 53 -2.42 2.03 -4.63
N ASP A 54 -3.75 2.14 -4.68
CA ASP A 54 -4.61 1.89 -3.54
C ASP A 54 -5.35 0.56 -3.75
N PRO A 55 -5.02 -0.51 -3.00
CA PRO A 55 -5.74 -1.77 -3.09
C PRO A 55 -7.19 -1.68 -2.58
N GLY A 56 -7.59 -0.53 -2.04
CA GLY A 56 -8.88 -0.30 -1.42
C GLY A 56 -9.04 -1.10 -0.13
N LEU A 57 -10.29 -1.31 0.27
CA LEU A 57 -10.64 -2.12 1.44
C LEU A 57 -11.07 -3.53 0.98
N PRO A 58 -10.14 -4.50 0.85
CA PRO A 58 -10.52 -5.89 0.60
C PRO A 58 -11.43 -6.40 1.73
N THR A 59 -12.30 -7.37 1.42
CA THR A 59 -13.19 -8.03 2.39
C THR A 59 -12.43 -8.89 3.40
N VAL A 60 -11.16 -9.19 3.12
CA VAL A 60 -10.27 -10.01 3.94
C VAL A 60 -9.66 -9.16 5.07
N PRO A 61 -9.44 -9.72 6.29
CA PRO A 61 -8.67 -9.07 7.33
C PRO A 61 -7.31 -8.58 6.85
N ARG A 62 -6.84 -7.45 7.38
CA ARG A 62 -5.57 -6.82 6.96
C ARG A 62 -4.61 -6.64 8.11
N ALA A 63 -3.34 -6.51 7.77
CA ALA A 63 -2.30 -6.04 8.67
C ALA A 63 -1.45 -4.96 7.99
N LEU A 64 -1.10 -3.92 8.75
CA LEU A 64 -0.17 -2.87 8.33
C LEU A 64 1.22 -3.12 8.94
N PRO A 65 2.31 -2.73 8.26
CA PRO A 65 3.64 -2.79 8.82
C PRO A 65 3.80 -1.78 9.96
N PHE A 66 4.58 -2.17 10.96
CA PHE A 66 5.09 -1.28 12.00
C PHE A 66 6.59 -1.50 12.11
N ALA A 67 7.37 -0.50 11.70
CA ALA A 67 8.83 -0.59 11.65
C ALA A 67 9.51 0.04 12.87
N ARG A 68 10.63 -0.56 13.27
CA ARG A 68 11.56 -0.10 14.31
C ARG A 68 12.95 0.07 13.70
N ARG A 69 13.75 0.98 14.25
CA ARG A 69 15.11 1.28 13.78
C ARG A 69 16.18 0.50 14.53
N SER A 70 15.95 0.18 15.81
CA SER A 70 16.95 -0.51 16.64
C SER A 70 16.32 -1.57 17.57
N PRO A 71 16.40 -2.87 17.22
CA PRO A 71 16.93 -3.40 15.96
C PRO A 71 16.07 -2.98 14.76
N ALA A 72 16.65 -2.98 13.57
CA ALA A 72 15.90 -2.79 12.34
C ALA A 72 14.94 -3.97 12.14
N GLU A 73 13.65 -3.73 12.38
CA GLU A 73 12.62 -4.78 12.41
C GLU A 73 11.31 -4.22 11.84
N MET A 74 10.55 -5.07 11.16
CA MET A 74 9.19 -4.76 10.71
C MET A 74 8.27 -5.88 11.15
N VAL A 75 7.23 -5.52 11.91
CA VAL A 75 6.17 -6.46 12.33
C VAL A 75 4.84 -6.04 11.72
N PHE A 76 4.07 -7.00 11.22
CA PHE A 76 2.72 -6.73 10.73
C PHE A 76 1.73 -6.77 11.88
N ARG A 77 0.96 -5.69 12.04
CA ARG A 77 -0.07 -5.57 13.07
C ARG A 77 -1.44 -5.53 12.42
N ARG A 78 -2.39 -6.27 12.99
CA ARG A 78 -3.77 -6.31 12.49
C ARG A 78 -4.35 -4.91 12.42
N TRP A 79 -5.06 -4.63 11.33
CA TRP A 79 -5.62 -3.33 11.00
C TRP A 79 -7.11 -3.47 10.72
N ASP A 80 -7.90 -2.58 11.32
CA ASP A 80 -9.37 -2.58 11.27
C ASP A 80 -9.95 -1.80 10.08
N GLY A 81 -9.11 -1.09 9.32
CA GLY A 81 -9.56 -0.23 8.21
C GLY A 81 -9.73 1.24 8.58
N ALA A 82 -9.58 1.63 9.86
CA ALA A 82 -9.60 3.03 10.27
C ALA A 82 -8.28 3.73 9.92
N ALA A 83 -8.26 5.06 9.90
CA ALA A 83 -7.01 5.80 9.74
C ALA A 83 -6.00 5.36 10.84
N PRO A 84 -4.76 4.98 10.49
CA PRO A 84 -3.77 4.57 11.47
C PRO A 84 -3.50 5.67 12.49
N THR A 85 -3.62 5.35 13.78
CA THR A 85 -3.35 6.28 14.88
C THR A 85 -1.96 6.10 15.49
N ALA A 86 -1.31 4.97 15.20
CA ALA A 86 0.04 4.67 15.64
C ALA A 86 1.04 5.08 14.56
N GLN A 87 2.05 5.87 14.94
CA GLN A 87 3.21 6.17 14.11
C GLN A 87 4.36 5.24 14.50
N ASP A 88 5.05 4.68 13.52
CA ASP A 88 6.24 3.86 13.74
C ASP A 88 7.52 4.72 13.75
N GLU A 89 8.69 4.10 13.87
CA GLU A 89 9.95 4.86 13.93
C GLU A 89 10.44 5.32 12.53
N CYS A 90 9.83 4.86 11.45
CA CYS A 90 10.31 5.01 10.09
C CYS A 90 9.51 5.99 9.23
N GLY A 91 8.29 6.35 9.65
CA GLY A 91 7.53 7.48 9.11
C GLY A 91 6.62 7.11 7.95
#